data_AF-A0A2D5DAT7-F1
#
_entry.id   AF-A0A2D5DAT7-F1
#
_cell.length_a   1.000
_cell.length_b   1.000
_cell.length_c   1.000
_cell.angle_alpha   90.00
_cell.angle_beta   90.00
_cell.angle_gamma   90.00
#
_symmetry.space_group_name_H-M   'P 1'
#
loop_
_entity.id
_entity.type
_entity.pdbx_description
1 polymer ?
#
loop_
_entity_poly.entity_id
_entity_poly.type
_entity_poly.pdbx_seq_one_letter_code
_entity_poly.pdbx_strand_id
1 'polypeptide(L)'
;MSSLSNFSFEYGASDQITPLVKRLIAKNPGPFTFTGTGTFIVGTKELAIIDPGPIDDDHLKAIIKTSGKNKISHIIVTHTHNDHSPLSKPLQEITGAPIYSYFNEAMDTKTNNQFEEGYDNSFKPDVIVKDGDLIKGFDWTLEAIHTPGHTSNHMCYSLLEEKILFSGDHVMGWSTTVIVPPDGDMDEYLKSLEKLLDRNDNIYLPTHGTQIDNPHDLVNKYIEHRINREEQIIKAIKSGNFKINEMVKIIYSDVDPGLHPAASMSTLAHLNRMVKNKIIKVDGQGLKADYSIV
;
A
#
# COMPACT_ATOMS: atom_id res chain seq x y z
N MET A 1 15.54 -11.10 10.54
CA MET A 1 15.20 -9.86 9.81
C MET A 1 16.26 -9.66 8.75
N SER A 2 16.00 -10.14 7.53
CA SER A 2 16.98 -10.30 6.45
C SER A 2 16.86 -9.17 5.42
N SER A 3 17.99 -8.55 5.06
CA SER A 3 18.34 -7.86 3.79
C SER A 3 17.40 -6.87 3.08
N LEU A 4 16.10 -6.78 3.41
CA LEU A 4 15.12 -5.95 2.70
C LEU A 4 14.98 -4.53 3.26
N SER A 5 15.82 -4.14 4.22
CA SER A 5 15.76 -2.81 4.84
C SER A 5 16.81 -1.83 4.30
N ASN A 6 17.78 -2.29 3.50
CA ASN A 6 18.86 -1.44 3.01
C ASN A 6 18.92 -1.45 1.48
N PHE A 7 18.57 -0.32 0.87
CA PHE A 7 18.97 0.03 -0.49
C PHE A 7 19.63 1.40 -0.48
N SER A 8 20.53 1.63 -1.44
CA SER A 8 21.12 2.96 -1.65
C SER A 8 20.12 3.82 -2.43
N PHE A 9 19.93 5.05 -2.00
CA PHE A 9 19.15 6.07 -2.70
C PHE A 9 19.63 7.47 -2.30
N GLU A 10 19.29 8.46 -3.10
CA GLU A 10 19.51 9.88 -2.80
C GLU A 10 18.24 10.66 -3.15
N TYR A 11 17.72 11.46 -2.22
CA TYR A 11 16.54 12.29 -2.48
C TYR A 11 16.78 13.24 -3.65
N GLY A 12 15.82 13.32 -4.56
CA GLY A 12 15.92 14.16 -5.77
C GLY A 12 16.81 13.59 -6.89
N ALA A 13 17.42 12.42 -6.70
CA ALA A 13 18.13 11.67 -7.73
C ALA A 13 17.38 10.38 -8.07
N SER A 14 17.31 10.05 -9.35
CA SER A 14 16.62 8.83 -9.81
C SER A 14 17.57 7.65 -9.88
N ASP A 15 17.14 6.51 -9.34
CA ASP A 15 17.80 5.22 -9.54
C ASP A 15 17.23 4.53 -10.78
N GLN A 16 18.07 4.07 -11.69
CA GLN A 16 17.65 3.20 -12.79
C GLN A 16 17.51 1.76 -12.26
N ILE A 17 16.29 1.24 -12.23
CA ILE A 17 15.99 -0.10 -11.70
C ILE A 17 16.12 -1.14 -12.80
N THR A 18 15.45 -0.87 -13.94
CA THR A 18 15.45 -1.70 -15.14
C THR A 18 15.52 -0.80 -16.38
N PRO A 19 15.66 -1.30 -17.62
CA PRO A 19 15.62 -0.44 -18.81
C PRO A 19 14.38 0.45 -18.91
N LEU A 20 13.20 -0.02 -18.49
CA LEU A 20 11.96 0.77 -18.55
C LEU A 20 11.63 1.52 -17.25
N VAL A 21 12.22 1.18 -16.10
CA VAL A 21 11.81 1.73 -14.81
C VAL A 21 12.92 2.50 -14.12
N LYS A 22 12.61 3.74 -13.74
CA LYS A 22 13.38 4.53 -12.76
C LYS A 22 12.55 4.72 -11.49
N ARG A 23 13.23 4.92 -10.37
CA ARG A 23 12.62 5.26 -9.08
C ARG A 23 13.19 6.57 -8.54
N LEU A 24 12.32 7.41 -8.01
CA LEU A 24 12.64 8.56 -7.17
C LEU A 24 12.06 8.31 -5.77
N ILE A 25 12.74 8.78 -4.74
CA ILE A 25 12.22 8.74 -3.36
C ILE A 25 11.87 10.16 -2.93
N ALA A 26 10.62 10.39 -2.52
CA ALA A 26 10.17 11.64 -1.93
C ALA A 26 10.76 11.81 -0.52
N LYS A 27 11.03 13.05 -0.10
CA LYS A 27 11.67 13.35 1.20
C LYS A 27 10.67 13.43 2.35
N ASN A 28 9.90 12.36 2.53
CA ASN A 28 8.88 12.22 3.56
C ASN A 28 9.11 10.98 4.45
N PRO A 29 10.30 10.78 5.05
CA PRO A 29 10.54 9.61 5.90
C PRO A 29 9.68 9.65 7.16
N GLY A 30 9.18 8.50 7.59
CA GLY A 30 8.19 8.41 8.66
C GLY A 30 7.87 6.98 9.08
N PRO A 31 7.06 6.82 10.13
CA PRO A 31 6.68 5.51 10.66
C PRO A 31 5.86 4.67 9.67
N PHE A 32 5.17 5.28 8.70
CA PHE A 32 4.42 4.56 7.68
C PHE A 32 5.12 4.55 6.31
N THR A 33 5.95 5.57 6.03
CA THR A 33 6.63 5.73 4.73
C THR A 33 8.08 5.23 4.72
N PHE A 34 8.62 4.77 5.85
CA PHE A 34 10.00 4.33 6.03
C PHE A 34 11.02 5.41 5.60
N THR A 35 11.70 5.22 4.47
CA THR A 35 12.64 6.18 3.89
C THR A 35 11.97 7.25 3.03
N GLY A 36 10.66 7.15 2.79
CA GLY A 36 9.88 8.00 1.91
C GLY A 36 9.14 7.22 0.82
N THR A 37 8.25 7.91 0.11
CA THR A 37 7.43 7.35 -0.96
C THR A 37 8.26 7.18 -2.23
N GLY A 38 8.28 5.96 -2.77
CA GLY A 38 8.85 5.63 -4.07
C GLY A 38 7.92 6.00 -5.22
N THR A 39 8.30 7.02 -5.99
CA THR A 39 7.66 7.36 -7.26
C THR A 39 8.37 6.63 -8.40
N PHE A 40 7.61 5.94 -9.24
CA PHE A 40 8.16 5.22 -10.39
C PHE A 40 7.92 5.96 -11.69
N ILE A 41 8.93 5.96 -12.57
CA ILE A 41 8.88 6.54 -13.90
C ILE A 41 9.08 5.40 -14.89
N VAL A 42 8.05 5.13 -15.70
CA VAL A 42 7.97 3.97 -16.58
C VAL A 42 7.97 4.40 -18.04
N GLY A 43 8.81 3.76 -18.87
CA GLY A 43 8.93 4.00 -20.30
C GLY A 43 10.16 4.80 -20.72
N THR A 44 10.41 4.89 -22.03
CA THR A 44 11.60 5.62 -22.56
C THR A 44 11.28 6.88 -23.36
N LYS A 45 10.05 7.02 -23.88
CA LYS A 45 9.63 8.16 -24.71
C LYS A 45 8.39 8.87 -24.20
N GLU A 46 7.33 8.09 -24.01
CA GLU A 46 6.12 8.53 -23.32
C GLU A 46 6.15 7.88 -21.95
N LEU A 47 6.10 8.69 -20.90
CA LEU A 47 6.32 8.24 -19.55
C LEU A 47 5.01 8.09 -18.80
N ALA A 48 4.91 7.05 -17.98
CA ALA A 48 3.97 6.98 -16.87
C ALA A 48 4.68 7.33 -15.56
N ILE A 49 3.99 8.07 -14.70
CA ILE A 49 4.42 8.35 -13.33
C ILE A 49 3.48 7.60 -12.40
N ILE A 50 3.98 6.65 -11.61
CA ILE A 50 3.20 5.90 -10.62
C ILE A 50 3.51 6.47 -9.23
N ASP A 51 2.46 6.83 -8.50
CA ASP A 51 2.48 7.45 -7.16
C ASP A 51 3.39 8.69 -7.10
N PRO A 52 2.92 9.85 -7.61
CA PRO A 52 3.70 11.08 -7.67
C PRO A 52 4.21 11.59 -6.32
N GLY A 53 3.63 11.17 -5.20
CA GLY A 53 4.10 11.49 -3.86
C GLY A 53 3.24 12.53 -3.12
N PRO A 54 3.64 12.90 -1.89
CA PRO A 54 3.04 14.02 -1.15
C PRO A 54 3.41 15.36 -1.79
N ILE A 55 2.68 16.43 -1.47
CA ILE A 55 3.03 17.79 -1.93
C ILE A 55 4.44 18.17 -1.45
N ASP A 56 5.39 18.14 -2.39
CA ASP A 56 6.78 18.56 -2.20
C ASP A 56 7.32 19.13 -3.53
N ASP A 57 7.66 20.42 -3.52
CA ASP A 57 8.10 21.13 -4.73
C ASP A 57 9.43 20.60 -5.27
N ASP A 58 10.32 20.11 -4.42
CA ASP A 58 11.64 19.62 -4.84
C ASP A 58 11.52 18.23 -5.46
N HIS A 59 10.62 17.39 -4.94
CA HIS A 59 10.27 16.10 -5.53
C HIS A 59 9.56 16.27 -6.88
N LEU A 60 8.62 17.23 -6.98
CA LEU A 60 8.00 17.58 -8.27
C LEU A 60 9.04 18.01 -9.30
N LYS A 61 9.98 18.89 -8.93
CA LYS A 61 11.10 19.26 -9.80
C LYS A 61 11.96 18.05 -10.18
N ALA A 62 12.18 17.12 -9.27
CA ALA A 62 12.94 15.89 -9.54
C ALA A 62 12.23 14.98 -10.55
N ILE A 63 10.90 14.82 -10.47
CA ILE A 63 10.09 14.09 -11.44
C ILE A 63 10.23 14.71 -12.84
N ILE A 64 10.05 16.03 -12.94
CA ILE A 64 10.17 16.77 -14.22
C ILE A 64 11.60 16.67 -14.77
N LYS A 65 12.61 16.88 -13.93
CA LYS A 65 14.03 16.77 -14.32
C LYS A 65 14.37 15.37 -14.84
N THR A 66 13.88 14.33 -14.16
CA THR A 66 14.14 12.93 -14.53
C THR A 66 13.45 12.55 -15.85
N SER A 67 12.29 13.15 -16.12
CA SER A 67 11.55 13.00 -17.38
C SER A 67 12.29 13.66 -18.56
N GLY A 68 13.11 14.68 -18.32
CA GLY A 68 13.94 15.32 -19.33
C GLY A 68 13.10 15.92 -20.46
N LYS A 69 13.33 15.48 -21.70
CA LYS A 69 12.54 15.91 -22.88
C LYS A 69 11.36 15.00 -23.20
N ASN A 70 11.23 13.89 -22.48
CA ASN A 70 10.18 12.91 -22.73
C ASN A 70 8.85 13.42 -22.21
N LYS A 71 7.77 13.05 -22.90
CA LYS A 71 6.43 13.48 -22.53
C LYS A 71 5.93 12.62 -21.37
N ILE A 72 5.58 13.24 -20.24
CA ILE A 72 4.74 12.57 -19.24
C ILE A 72 3.34 12.48 -19.83
N SER A 73 2.88 11.25 -20.05
CA SER A 73 1.65 10.94 -20.78
C SER A 73 0.56 10.38 -19.87
N HIS A 74 0.95 9.79 -18.74
CA HIS A 74 0.06 9.15 -17.79
C HIS A 74 0.54 9.45 -16.37
N ILE A 75 -0.39 9.78 -15.49
CA ILE A 75 -0.18 9.83 -14.04
C ILE A 75 -1.04 8.73 -13.45
N ILE A 76 -0.46 7.84 -12.66
CA ILE A 76 -1.11 6.64 -12.15
C ILE A 76 -0.98 6.65 -10.63
N VAL A 77 -2.07 6.37 -9.94
CA VAL A 77 -2.14 6.39 -8.48
C VAL A 77 -2.67 5.05 -7.99
N THR A 78 -1.89 4.39 -7.14
CA THR A 78 -2.23 3.09 -6.54
C THR A 78 -3.41 3.22 -5.58
N HIS A 79 -3.38 4.23 -4.72
CA HIS A 79 -4.45 4.58 -3.78
C HIS A 79 -4.30 6.02 -3.29
N THR A 80 -5.28 6.48 -2.53
CA THR A 80 -5.46 7.90 -2.21
C THR A 80 -4.86 8.32 -0.87
N HIS A 81 -3.85 7.60 -0.36
CA HIS A 81 -3.13 8.10 0.81
C HIS A 81 -2.32 9.35 0.49
N ASN A 82 -2.16 10.22 1.49
CA ASN A 82 -1.55 11.55 1.35
C ASN A 82 -0.10 11.54 0.91
N ASP A 83 0.58 10.41 1.02
CA ASP A 83 1.93 10.25 0.57
C ASP A 83 2.02 9.68 -0.86
N HIS A 84 0.91 9.25 -1.47
CA HIS A 84 0.88 8.73 -2.85
C HIS A 84 0.30 9.72 -3.87
N SER A 85 -0.90 10.24 -3.59
CA SER A 85 -1.73 10.92 -4.60
C SER A 85 -1.57 12.43 -4.73
N PRO A 86 -1.24 13.24 -3.70
CA PRO A 86 -1.41 14.69 -3.79
C PRO A 86 -0.64 15.39 -4.92
N LEU A 87 0.57 14.93 -5.25
CA LEU A 87 1.32 15.53 -6.37
C LEU A 87 0.75 15.23 -7.76
N SER A 88 -0.22 14.31 -7.88
CA SER A 88 -0.87 14.02 -9.15
C SER A 88 -1.50 15.27 -9.78
N LYS A 89 -2.13 16.14 -8.99
CA LYS A 89 -2.81 17.34 -9.51
C LYS A 89 -1.84 18.42 -10.00
N PRO A 90 -0.84 18.88 -9.21
CA PRO A 90 0.19 19.79 -9.72
C PRO A 90 0.95 19.24 -10.94
N LEU A 91 1.26 17.94 -10.94
CA LEU A 91 1.93 17.30 -12.06
C LEU A 91 1.06 17.29 -13.32
N GLN A 92 -0.24 17.03 -13.18
CA GLN A 92 -1.20 17.16 -14.28
C GLN A 92 -1.25 18.59 -14.83
N GLU A 93 -1.31 19.61 -13.97
CA GLU A 93 -1.40 21.01 -14.41
C GLU A 93 -0.19 21.43 -15.26
N ILE A 94 0.99 20.90 -14.94
CA ILE A 94 2.23 21.16 -15.68
C ILE A 94 2.28 20.38 -17.01
N THR A 95 1.82 19.14 -17.01
CA THR A 95 2.08 18.19 -18.12
C THR A 95 0.89 17.99 -19.06
N GLY A 96 -0.33 18.29 -18.59
CA GLY A 96 -1.58 17.93 -19.25
C GLY A 96 -1.90 16.43 -19.24
N ALA A 97 -1.13 15.61 -18.53
CA ALA A 97 -1.35 14.17 -18.47
C ALA A 97 -2.62 13.82 -17.66
N PRO A 98 -3.48 12.91 -18.16
CA PRO A 98 -4.61 12.41 -17.38
C PRO A 98 -4.15 11.53 -16.21
N ILE A 99 -4.92 11.61 -15.12
CA ILE A 99 -4.74 10.83 -13.90
C ILE A 99 -5.61 9.57 -13.97
N TYR A 100 -4.97 8.41 -13.77
CA TYR A 100 -5.55 7.09 -13.76
C TYR A 100 -5.50 6.51 -12.35
N SER A 101 -6.65 6.07 -11.84
CA SER A 101 -6.71 5.35 -10.56
C SER A 101 -8.04 4.61 -10.45
N TYR A 102 -8.11 3.62 -9.58
CA TYR A 102 -9.41 3.14 -9.12
C TYR A 102 -10.03 4.19 -8.18
N PHE A 103 -11.34 4.34 -8.22
CA PHE A 103 -12.04 5.34 -7.39
C PHE A 103 -13.27 4.72 -6.74
N ASN A 104 -13.30 4.80 -5.41
CA ASN A 104 -14.43 4.35 -4.61
C ASN A 104 -15.10 5.55 -3.94
N GLU A 105 -16.20 6.03 -4.50
CA GLU A 105 -16.97 7.16 -3.94
C GLU A 105 -17.56 6.86 -2.55
N ALA A 106 -17.74 5.58 -2.21
CA ALA A 106 -18.32 5.16 -0.94
C ALA A 106 -17.28 4.99 0.18
N MET A 107 -15.99 5.25 -0.11
CA MET A 107 -14.90 5.14 0.85
C MET A 107 -15.02 6.16 1.98
N ASP A 108 -14.87 5.71 3.22
CA ASP A 108 -14.85 6.59 4.39
C ASP A 108 -13.43 7.13 4.63
N THR A 109 -13.14 8.27 4.03
CA THR A 109 -11.82 8.93 4.06
C THR A 109 -11.61 9.87 5.25
N LYS A 110 -12.58 9.92 6.18
CA LYS A 110 -12.60 10.90 7.28
C LYS A 110 -12.45 10.26 8.66
N THR A 111 -12.73 8.97 8.79
CA THR A 111 -12.56 8.26 10.06
C THR A 111 -11.15 7.68 10.17
N ASN A 112 -10.57 7.69 11.36
CA ASN A 112 -9.35 6.97 11.70
C ASN A 112 -8.04 7.37 10.96
N ASN A 113 -8.01 8.50 10.24
CA ASN A 113 -6.83 9.05 9.54
C ASN A 113 -5.56 9.27 10.39
N GLN A 114 -5.63 9.11 11.71
CA GLN A 114 -4.49 9.25 12.63
C GLN A 114 -3.69 7.96 12.83
N PHE A 115 -4.12 6.84 12.23
CA PHE A 115 -3.49 5.52 12.37
C PHE A 115 -2.73 5.07 11.10
N GLU A 116 -2.68 5.93 10.09
CA GLU A 116 -2.02 5.76 8.80
C GLU A 116 -1.72 7.15 8.20
N GLU A 117 -1.20 7.24 6.97
CA GLU A 117 -0.89 8.53 6.30
C GLU A 117 -2.13 9.38 6.00
N GLY A 118 -3.33 8.79 6.12
CA GLY A 118 -4.61 9.43 5.88
C GLY A 118 -4.87 9.70 4.40
N TYR A 119 -6.06 10.21 4.09
CA TYR A 119 -6.55 10.27 2.71
C TYR A 119 -6.51 11.67 2.10
N ASP A 120 -6.13 11.73 0.83
CA ASP A 120 -6.36 12.88 -0.04
C ASP A 120 -7.85 12.95 -0.41
N ASN A 121 -8.57 13.71 0.41
CA ASN A 121 -10.02 13.92 0.26
C ASN A 121 -10.41 14.74 -0.98
N SER A 122 -9.44 15.34 -1.66
CA SER A 122 -9.65 16.13 -2.88
C SER A 122 -9.39 15.32 -4.15
N PHE A 123 -8.85 14.11 -4.02
CA PHE A 123 -8.46 13.29 -5.15
C PHE A 123 -9.65 12.90 -6.01
N LYS A 124 -9.48 13.06 -7.32
CA LYS A 124 -10.40 12.55 -8.34
C LYS A 124 -9.61 12.21 -9.60
N PRO A 125 -9.64 10.96 -10.09
CA PRO A 125 -8.97 10.63 -11.33
C PRO A 125 -9.77 11.14 -12.54
N ASP A 126 -9.09 11.39 -13.65
CA ASP A 126 -9.75 11.66 -14.94
C ASP A 126 -10.24 10.37 -15.59
N VAL A 127 -9.52 9.27 -15.34
CA VAL A 127 -9.83 7.94 -15.86
C VAL A 127 -9.94 6.96 -14.70
N ILE A 128 -11.15 6.43 -14.51
CA ILE A 128 -11.40 5.38 -13.52
C ILE A 128 -10.92 4.04 -14.11
N VAL A 129 -9.93 3.45 -13.46
CA VAL A 129 -9.35 2.15 -13.82
C VAL A 129 -10.06 1.04 -13.08
N LYS A 130 -10.26 -0.11 -13.71
CA LYS A 130 -10.85 -1.32 -13.12
C LYS A 130 -9.85 -2.47 -13.10
N ASP A 131 -10.17 -3.52 -12.33
CA ASP A 131 -9.42 -4.76 -12.33
C ASP A 131 -9.31 -5.37 -13.74
N GLY A 132 -8.10 -5.71 -14.17
CA GLY A 132 -7.79 -6.26 -15.48
C GLY A 132 -7.68 -5.24 -16.62
N ASP A 133 -7.91 -3.94 -16.38
CA ASP A 133 -7.72 -2.92 -17.41
C ASP A 133 -6.25 -2.82 -17.83
N LEU A 134 -6.01 -2.55 -19.11
CA LEU A 134 -4.67 -2.33 -19.67
C LEU A 134 -4.47 -0.86 -19.99
N ILE A 135 -3.52 -0.22 -19.31
CA ILE A 135 -3.07 1.14 -19.57
C ILE A 135 -1.80 1.06 -20.44
N LYS A 136 -1.81 1.71 -21.60
CA LYS A 136 -0.75 1.55 -22.62
C LYS A 136 -0.08 2.87 -22.94
N GLY A 137 1.25 2.88 -22.89
CA GLY A 137 2.08 3.94 -23.44
C GLY A 137 2.73 3.53 -24.77
N PHE A 138 3.83 4.20 -25.12
CA PHE A 138 4.57 3.94 -26.35
C PHE A 138 5.29 2.58 -26.35
N ASP A 139 5.97 2.24 -25.25
CA ASP A 139 6.85 1.07 -25.09
C ASP A 139 6.62 0.31 -23.78
N TRP A 140 5.48 0.54 -23.13
CA TRP A 140 5.10 -0.10 -21.88
C TRP A 140 3.59 -0.33 -21.80
N THR A 141 3.20 -1.37 -21.08
CA THR A 141 1.83 -1.75 -20.78
C THR A 141 1.70 -2.09 -19.31
N LEU A 142 0.80 -1.38 -18.63
CA LEU A 142 0.45 -1.65 -17.24
C LEU A 142 -0.91 -2.36 -17.18
N GLU A 143 -0.93 -3.59 -16.71
CA GLU A 143 -2.16 -4.27 -16.28
C GLU A 143 -2.52 -3.78 -14.88
N ALA A 144 -3.78 -3.43 -14.67
CA ALA A 144 -4.29 -2.97 -13.38
C ALA A 144 -4.85 -4.15 -12.56
N ILE A 145 -4.49 -4.24 -11.29
CA ILE A 145 -4.89 -5.34 -10.40
C ILE A 145 -5.50 -4.76 -9.12
N HIS A 146 -6.81 -4.90 -8.97
CA HIS A 146 -7.51 -4.50 -7.76
C HIS A 146 -7.12 -5.43 -6.61
N THR A 147 -6.58 -4.81 -5.56
CA THR A 147 -5.98 -5.46 -4.38
C THR A 147 -6.44 -4.77 -3.10
N PRO A 148 -7.76 -4.74 -2.83
CA PRO A 148 -8.30 -4.09 -1.65
C PRO A 148 -7.80 -4.77 -0.36
N GLY A 149 -7.86 -4.02 0.74
CA GLY A 149 -7.65 -4.55 2.08
C GLY A 149 -6.78 -3.66 2.95
N HIS A 150 -5.72 -3.06 2.40
CA HIS A 150 -5.06 -1.92 3.04
C HIS A 150 -6.01 -0.72 3.04
N THR A 151 -6.40 -0.31 1.82
CA THR A 151 -7.55 0.56 1.56
C THR A 151 -8.47 -0.14 0.56
N SER A 152 -9.75 0.24 0.50
CA SER A 152 -10.71 -0.37 -0.44
C SER A 152 -10.44 0.00 -1.90
N ASN A 153 -9.73 1.12 -2.13
CA ASN A 153 -9.38 1.61 -3.46
C ASN A 153 -7.99 1.21 -3.96
N HIS A 154 -7.27 0.35 -3.22
CA HIS A 154 -5.89 -0.02 -3.57
C HIS A 154 -5.78 -0.83 -4.87
N MET A 155 -4.87 -0.39 -5.74
CA MET A 155 -4.48 -1.05 -6.99
C MET A 155 -2.98 -1.35 -6.99
N CYS A 156 -2.64 -2.56 -7.45
CA CYS A 156 -1.31 -2.85 -7.96
C CYS A 156 -1.31 -2.66 -9.49
N TYR A 157 -0.13 -2.44 -10.07
CA TYR A 157 0.04 -2.34 -11.53
C TYR A 157 1.18 -3.23 -12.01
N SER A 158 0.95 -4.09 -12.99
CA SER A 158 1.99 -4.97 -13.55
C SER A 158 2.49 -4.45 -14.89
N LEU A 159 3.79 -4.17 -14.98
CA LEU A 159 4.50 -3.88 -16.21
C LEU A 159 4.76 -5.18 -16.97
N LEU A 160 3.97 -5.42 -18.01
CA LEU A 160 3.97 -6.70 -18.72
C LEU A 160 5.29 -6.99 -19.44
N GLU A 161 5.94 -5.96 -19.97
CA GLU A 161 7.18 -6.08 -20.74
C GLU A 161 8.35 -6.62 -19.91
N GLU A 162 8.37 -6.32 -18.60
CA GLU A 162 9.45 -6.73 -17.69
C GLU A 162 8.98 -7.69 -16.58
N LYS A 163 7.68 -7.99 -16.51
CA LYS A 163 7.04 -8.80 -15.46
C LYS A 163 7.32 -8.26 -14.06
N ILE A 164 7.07 -6.97 -13.88
CA ILE A 164 7.30 -6.24 -12.63
C ILE A 164 5.97 -5.74 -12.10
N LEU A 165 5.66 -6.05 -10.84
CA LEU A 165 4.48 -5.53 -10.16
C LEU A 165 4.85 -4.32 -9.30
N PHE A 166 4.27 -3.16 -9.57
CA PHE A 166 4.21 -2.06 -8.63
C PHE A 166 3.16 -2.39 -7.57
N SER A 167 3.60 -2.79 -6.38
CA SER A 167 2.74 -3.37 -5.35
C SER A 167 2.10 -2.35 -4.41
N GLY A 168 2.41 -1.06 -4.58
CA GLY A 168 1.96 0.00 -3.69
C GLY A 168 2.30 -0.32 -2.24
N ASP A 169 1.27 -0.21 -1.40
CA ASP A 169 1.33 -0.51 0.03
C ASP A 169 0.72 -1.88 0.38
N HIS A 170 0.33 -2.66 -0.63
CA HIS A 170 -0.23 -3.99 -0.40
C HIS A 170 0.84 -5.00 0.05
N VAL A 171 1.98 -4.99 -0.63
CA VAL A 171 3.17 -5.81 -0.31
C VAL A 171 4.38 -4.89 -0.30
N MET A 172 4.80 -4.47 0.90
CA MET A 172 5.97 -3.59 1.08
C MET A 172 7.26 -4.38 1.34
N GLY A 173 8.42 -3.78 1.03
CA GLY A 173 9.72 -4.43 1.21
C GLY A 173 10.27 -4.37 2.64
N TRP A 174 9.72 -3.53 3.52
CA TRP A 174 10.35 -3.25 4.83
C TRP A 174 9.50 -3.71 6.03
N SER A 175 8.18 -3.80 5.86
CA SER A 175 7.21 -4.13 6.91
C SER A 175 5.91 -4.67 6.30
N THR A 176 5.05 -5.25 7.13
CA THR A 176 3.66 -5.54 6.74
C THR A 176 2.82 -4.27 6.75
N THR A 177 1.83 -4.18 5.87
CA THR A 177 0.92 -3.02 5.83
C THR A 177 0.03 -2.91 7.07
N VAL A 178 -0.37 -1.68 7.41
CA VAL A 178 -1.40 -1.46 8.43
C VAL A 178 -2.77 -1.64 7.77
N ILE A 179 -3.72 -2.25 8.49
CA ILE A 179 -5.09 -2.40 8.00
C ILE A 179 -6.00 -1.69 9.00
N VAL A 180 -6.67 -0.63 8.54
CA VAL A 180 -7.46 0.28 9.39
C VAL A 180 -8.94 0.25 8.98
N PRO A 181 -9.81 -0.45 9.73
CA PRO A 181 -11.25 -0.40 9.50
C PRO A 181 -11.84 1.01 9.72
N PRO A 182 -12.95 1.36 9.04
CA PRO A 182 -13.78 0.48 8.22
C PRO A 182 -13.32 0.29 6.78
N ASP A 183 -12.41 1.12 6.27
CA ASP A 183 -11.96 1.02 4.88
C ASP A 183 -11.01 -0.16 4.65
N GLY A 184 -10.01 -0.29 5.52
CA GLY A 184 -9.14 -1.46 5.55
C GLY A 184 -9.88 -2.70 6.06
N ASP A 185 -9.71 -3.82 5.35
CA ASP A 185 -10.37 -5.09 5.63
C ASP A 185 -9.38 -6.26 5.52
N MET A 186 -9.28 -7.06 6.59
CA MET A 186 -8.33 -8.18 6.68
C MET A 186 -8.70 -9.35 5.77
N ASP A 187 -9.99 -9.60 5.54
CA ASP A 187 -10.46 -10.67 4.67
C ASP A 187 -10.16 -10.34 3.21
N GLU A 188 -10.42 -9.10 2.79
CA GLU A 188 -10.07 -8.61 1.46
C GLU A 188 -8.55 -8.54 1.26
N TYR A 189 -7.79 -8.14 2.29
CA TYR A 189 -6.32 -8.15 2.23
C TYR A 189 -5.76 -9.55 1.97
N LEU A 190 -6.24 -10.56 2.72
CA LEU A 190 -5.78 -11.95 2.53
C LEU A 190 -6.16 -12.51 1.16
N LYS A 191 -7.39 -12.27 0.68
CA LYS A 191 -7.80 -12.67 -0.68
C LYS A 191 -6.96 -12.00 -1.75
N SER A 192 -6.60 -10.74 -1.57
CA SER A 192 -5.74 -10.01 -2.50
C SER A 192 -4.32 -10.56 -2.50
N LEU A 193 -3.76 -10.93 -1.34
CA LEU A 193 -2.49 -11.66 -1.29
C LEU A 193 -2.57 -13.02 -1.99
N GLU A 194 -3.64 -13.78 -1.81
CA GLU A 194 -3.88 -15.05 -2.53
C GLU A 194 -3.94 -14.83 -4.04
N LYS A 195 -4.68 -13.81 -4.50
CA LYS A 195 -4.73 -13.41 -5.91
C LYS A 195 -3.34 -13.07 -6.48
N LEU A 196 -2.45 -12.49 -5.67
CA LEU A 196 -1.08 -12.19 -6.08
C LEU A 196 -0.19 -13.44 -6.20
N LEU A 197 -0.48 -14.53 -5.50
CA LEU A 197 0.24 -15.81 -5.64
C LEU A 197 -0.04 -16.53 -6.97
N ASP A 198 -1.19 -16.26 -7.59
CA ASP A 198 -1.55 -16.81 -8.90
C ASP A 198 -0.87 -16.07 -10.07
N ARG A 199 -0.16 -14.98 -9.79
CA ARG A 199 0.53 -14.17 -10.80
C ARG A 199 1.92 -14.74 -11.13
N ASN A 200 2.52 -14.23 -12.21
CA ASN A 200 3.84 -14.66 -12.68
C ASN A 200 4.83 -13.49 -12.83
N ASP A 201 4.57 -12.39 -12.11
CA ASP A 201 5.49 -11.27 -11.96
C ASP A 201 6.75 -11.74 -11.20
N ASN A 202 7.92 -11.42 -11.72
CA ASN A 202 9.19 -11.88 -11.16
C ASN A 202 9.68 -11.00 -10.01
N ILE A 203 9.32 -9.71 -10.04
CA ILE A 203 9.83 -8.69 -9.13
C ILE A 203 8.66 -7.83 -8.67
N TYR A 204 8.59 -7.54 -7.36
CA TYR A 204 7.71 -6.48 -6.86
C TYR A 204 8.53 -5.22 -6.53
N LEU A 205 8.00 -4.08 -6.96
CA LEU A 205 8.49 -2.75 -6.63
C LEU A 205 7.47 -2.07 -5.72
N PRO A 206 7.64 -2.16 -4.39
CA PRO A 206 6.76 -1.48 -3.45
C PRO A 206 7.01 0.03 -3.46
N THR A 207 5.99 0.79 -3.08
CA THR A 207 6.16 2.24 -2.86
C THR A 207 7.10 2.50 -1.70
N HIS A 208 7.06 1.68 -0.65
CA HIS A 208 8.00 1.77 0.47
C HIS A 208 8.93 0.56 0.57
N GLY A 209 10.22 0.86 0.77
CA GLY A 209 11.26 -0.13 1.00
C GLY A 209 11.97 -0.62 -0.27
N THR A 210 12.65 -1.76 -0.14
CA THR A 210 13.45 -2.33 -1.23
C THR A 210 12.59 -3.04 -2.26
N GLN A 211 13.15 -3.22 -3.46
CA GLN A 211 12.71 -4.23 -4.41
C GLN A 211 12.60 -5.61 -3.75
N ILE A 212 11.66 -6.43 -4.24
CA ILE A 212 11.42 -7.81 -3.78
C ILE A 212 11.64 -8.76 -4.97
N ASP A 213 12.72 -9.54 -4.93
CA ASP A 213 13.10 -10.46 -6.01
C ASP A 213 12.41 -11.84 -5.95
N ASN A 214 11.85 -12.19 -4.79
CA ASN A 214 11.12 -13.46 -4.59
C ASN A 214 9.73 -13.15 -4.03
N PRO A 215 8.84 -12.56 -4.84
CA PRO A 215 7.57 -12.02 -4.35
C PRO A 215 6.68 -13.10 -3.72
N HIS A 216 6.58 -14.28 -4.31
CA HIS A 216 5.74 -15.37 -3.77
C HIS A 216 6.19 -15.83 -2.38
N ASP A 217 7.49 -15.89 -2.11
CA ASP A 217 8.01 -16.25 -0.78
C ASP A 217 7.64 -15.18 0.26
N LEU A 218 7.69 -13.90 -0.10
CA LEU A 218 7.32 -12.81 0.81
C LEU A 218 5.81 -12.76 1.03
N VAL A 219 5.01 -12.93 -0.03
CA VAL A 219 3.54 -12.98 0.05
C VAL A 219 3.09 -14.14 0.94
N ASN A 220 3.64 -15.34 0.78
CA ASN A 220 3.36 -16.47 1.66
C ASN A 220 3.69 -16.15 3.12
N LYS A 221 4.86 -15.54 3.39
CA LYS A 221 5.23 -15.10 4.75
C LYS A 221 4.25 -14.06 5.31
N TYR A 222 3.67 -13.20 4.48
CA TYR A 222 2.66 -12.23 4.93
C TYR A 222 1.36 -12.91 5.30
N ILE A 223 0.89 -13.86 4.48
CA ILE A 223 -0.28 -14.68 4.80
C ILE A 223 -0.05 -15.44 6.12
N GLU A 224 1.07 -16.14 6.25
CA GLU A 224 1.45 -16.85 7.49
C GLU A 224 1.51 -15.90 8.68
N HIS A 225 2.09 -14.71 8.53
CA HIS A 225 2.14 -13.70 9.59
C HIS A 225 0.74 -13.30 10.08
N ARG A 226 -0.21 -13.08 9.15
CA ARG A 226 -1.59 -12.71 9.49
C ARG A 226 -2.33 -13.86 10.17
N ILE A 227 -2.17 -15.10 9.71
CA ILE A 227 -2.80 -16.26 10.35
C ILE A 227 -2.22 -16.50 11.75
N ASN A 228 -0.89 -16.42 11.91
CA ASN A 228 -0.24 -16.52 13.21
C ASN A 228 -0.73 -15.42 14.18
N ARG A 229 -1.04 -14.22 13.68
CA ARG A 229 -1.62 -13.15 14.49
C ARG A 229 -2.99 -13.53 15.04
N GLU A 230 -3.84 -14.17 14.24
CA GLU A 230 -5.15 -14.65 14.70
C GLU A 230 -5.02 -15.74 15.76
N GLU A 231 -4.06 -16.65 15.63
CA GLU A 231 -3.77 -17.64 16.66
C GLU A 231 -3.36 -16.99 17.99
N GLN A 232 -2.54 -15.94 17.93
CA GLN A 232 -2.15 -15.15 19.10
C GLN A 232 -3.37 -14.46 19.75
N ILE A 233 -4.28 -13.90 18.95
CA ILE A 233 -5.55 -13.31 19.41
C ILE A 233 -6.40 -14.37 20.12
N ILE A 234 -6.60 -15.55 19.52
CA ILE A 234 -7.35 -16.66 20.14
C ILE A 234 -6.73 -17.05 21.49
N LYS A 235 -5.39 -17.15 21.56
CA LYS A 235 -4.67 -17.47 22.79
C LYS A 235 -4.85 -16.40 23.87
N ALA A 236 -4.83 -15.12 23.49
CA ALA A 236 -5.08 -14.02 24.41
C ALA A 236 -6.50 -14.06 25.01
N ILE A 237 -7.52 -14.30 24.17
CA ILE A 237 -8.92 -14.47 24.59
C ILE A 237 -9.06 -15.66 25.55
N LYS A 238 -8.49 -16.83 25.21
CA LYS A 238 -8.53 -18.02 26.08
C LYS A 238 -7.84 -17.80 27.44
N SER A 239 -6.92 -16.83 27.51
CA SER A 239 -6.22 -16.45 28.74
C SER A 239 -6.95 -15.35 29.53
N GLY A 240 -8.16 -14.96 29.14
CA GLY A 240 -8.99 -13.98 29.86
C GLY A 240 -8.83 -12.53 29.41
N ASN A 241 -8.15 -12.27 28.30
CA ASN A 241 -7.99 -10.91 27.74
C ASN A 241 -9.04 -10.71 26.66
N PHE A 242 -10.13 -10.01 26.98
CA PHE A 242 -11.29 -9.87 26.10
C PHE A 242 -11.30 -8.54 25.35
N LYS A 243 -10.45 -7.58 25.74
CA LYS A 243 -10.38 -6.26 25.11
C LYS A 243 -9.13 -6.12 24.23
N ILE A 244 -9.26 -5.36 23.14
CA ILE A 244 -8.16 -5.14 22.18
C ILE A 244 -6.93 -4.53 22.85
N ASN A 245 -7.09 -3.55 23.75
CA ASN A 245 -5.96 -2.92 24.44
C ASN A 245 -5.20 -3.88 25.37
N GLU A 246 -5.84 -4.94 25.87
CA GLU A 246 -5.20 -6.00 26.65
C GLU A 246 -4.45 -6.96 25.73
N MET A 247 -5.10 -7.39 24.64
CA MET A 247 -4.48 -8.24 23.62
C MET A 247 -3.24 -7.58 23.02
N VAL A 248 -3.32 -6.31 22.64
CA VAL A 248 -2.22 -5.58 21.98
C VAL A 248 -0.97 -5.53 22.87
N LYS A 249 -1.12 -5.30 24.17
CA LYS A 249 0.01 -5.28 25.12
C LYS A 249 0.77 -6.60 25.18
N ILE A 250 0.08 -7.72 24.93
CA ILE A 250 0.66 -9.07 24.96
C ILE A 250 1.24 -9.44 23.60
N ILE A 251 0.49 -9.19 22.53
CA ILE A 251 0.79 -9.65 21.18
C ILE A 251 1.84 -8.75 20.51
N TYR A 252 1.91 -7.47 20.88
CA TYR A 252 2.83 -6.47 20.33
C TYR A 252 3.83 -5.98 21.39
N SER A 253 4.23 -6.84 22.33
CA SER A 253 5.12 -6.48 23.44
C SER A 253 6.52 -6.04 23.01
N ASP A 254 6.94 -6.44 21.81
CA ASP A 254 8.22 -6.12 21.15
C ASP A 254 8.13 -4.93 20.19
N VAL A 255 6.93 -4.36 20.00
CA VAL A 255 6.69 -3.20 19.16
C VAL A 255 6.68 -1.94 20.01
N ASP A 256 7.25 -0.85 19.47
CA ASP A 256 7.23 0.48 20.11
C ASP A 256 5.81 0.83 20.59
N PRO A 257 5.63 1.19 21.88
CA PRO A 257 4.33 1.59 22.42
C PRO A 257 3.63 2.72 21.64
N GLY A 258 4.38 3.60 20.98
CA GLY A 258 3.85 4.64 20.10
C GLY A 258 3.07 4.09 18.88
N LEU A 259 3.36 2.84 18.46
CA LEU A 259 2.68 2.17 17.34
C LEU A 259 1.50 1.28 17.79
N HIS A 260 1.28 1.13 19.11
CA HIS A 260 0.17 0.33 19.64
C HIS A 260 -1.22 0.81 19.20
N PRO A 261 -1.48 2.11 18.99
CA PRO A 261 -2.77 2.54 18.45
C PRO A 261 -3.04 2.01 17.03
N ALA A 262 -2.05 2.05 16.13
CA ALA A 262 -2.17 1.45 14.79
C ALA A 262 -2.29 -0.08 14.87
N ALA A 263 -1.52 -0.73 15.74
CA ALA A 263 -1.64 -2.16 16.02
C ALA A 263 -3.04 -2.56 16.52
N SER A 264 -3.69 -1.70 17.31
CA SER A 264 -5.06 -1.91 17.78
C SER A 264 -6.06 -1.92 16.63
N MET A 265 -5.87 -1.06 15.62
CA MET A 265 -6.71 -1.04 14.42
C MET A 265 -6.52 -2.29 13.56
N SER A 266 -5.29 -2.74 13.36
CA SER A 266 -5.04 -4.02 12.67
C SER A 266 -5.56 -5.23 13.46
N THR A 267 -5.50 -5.19 14.79
CA THR A 267 -6.14 -6.21 15.65
C THR A 267 -7.65 -6.19 15.49
N LEU A 268 -8.27 -5.01 15.42
CA LEU A 268 -9.70 -4.86 15.14
C LEU A 268 -10.07 -5.45 13.77
N ALA A 269 -9.24 -5.25 12.73
CA ALA A 269 -9.46 -5.85 11.41
C ALA A 269 -9.47 -7.39 11.45
N HIS A 270 -8.51 -8.00 12.17
CA HIS A 270 -8.51 -9.44 12.43
C HIS A 270 -9.79 -9.89 13.15
N LEU A 271 -10.16 -9.21 14.24
CA LEU A 271 -11.35 -9.56 15.01
C LEU A 271 -12.63 -9.46 14.17
N ASN A 272 -12.78 -8.43 13.33
CA ASN A 272 -13.90 -8.29 12.41
C ASN A 272 -14.00 -9.49 11.46
N ARG A 273 -12.88 -9.90 10.85
CA ARG A 273 -12.81 -11.11 10.01
C ARG A 273 -13.19 -12.37 10.80
N MET A 274 -12.66 -12.54 12.00
CA MET A 274 -12.96 -13.71 12.85
C MET A 274 -14.42 -13.76 13.31
N VAL A 275 -15.06 -12.60 13.58
CA VAL A 275 -16.50 -12.50 13.86
C VAL A 275 -17.31 -12.90 12.62
N LYS A 276 -16.99 -12.34 11.45
CA LYS A 276 -17.63 -12.67 10.16
C LYS A 276 -17.56 -14.18 9.88
N ASN A 277 -16.43 -14.81 10.19
CA ASN A 277 -16.19 -16.24 10.00
C ASN A 277 -16.67 -17.12 11.16
N LYS A 278 -17.38 -16.54 12.15
CA LYS A 278 -17.95 -17.27 13.31
C LYS A 278 -16.91 -18.05 14.12
N ILE A 279 -15.70 -17.51 14.25
CA ILE A 279 -14.63 -18.05 15.10
C ILE A 279 -14.75 -17.46 16.51
N ILE A 280 -15.14 -16.19 16.61
CA ILE A 280 -15.37 -15.46 17.86
C ILE A 280 -16.73 -14.75 17.84
N LYS A 281 -17.18 -14.35 19.02
CA LYS A 281 -18.34 -13.47 19.26
C LYS A 281 -17.84 -12.13 19.77
N VAL A 282 -18.64 -11.09 19.56
CA VAL A 282 -18.39 -9.73 20.03
C VAL A 282 -19.60 -9.21 20.79
N ASP A 283 -19.36 -8.60 21.94
CA ASP A 283 -20.34 -7.81 22.70
C ASP A 283 -19.89 -6.35 22.73
N GLY A 284 -20.74 -5.43 22.27
CA GLY A 284 -20.38 -4.03 22.02
C GLY A 284 -19.85 -3.79 20.60
N GLN A 285 -19.07 -2.71 20.41
CA GLN A 285 -18.59 -2.27 19.09
C GLN A 285 -17.15 -1.74 19.10
N GLY A 286 -16.42 -2.05 18.04
CA GLY A 286 -15.09 -1.52 17.74
C GLY A 286 -14.05 -1.76 18.85
N LEU A 287 -13.13 -0.82 19.03
CA LEU A 287 -12.02 -0.91 19.98
C LEU A 287 -12.44 -1.12 21.46
N LYS A 288 -13.69 -0.82 21.81
CA LYS A 288 -14.22 -0.90 23.18
C LYS A 288 -15.01 -2.17 23.46
N ALA A 289 -15.22 -3.01 22.45
CA ALA A 289 -15.97 -4.25 22.58
C ALA A 289 -15.22 -5.31 23.40
N ASP A 290 -15.98 -6.29 23.87
CA ASP A 290 -15.47 -7.51 24.49
C ASP A 290 -15.60 -8.67 23.49
N TYR A 291 -14.52 -9.41 23.30
CA TYR A 291 -14.42 -10.49 22.32
C TYR A 291 -14.23 -11.84 23.02
N SER A 292 -14.96 -12.87 22.59
CA SER A 292 -14.94 -14.21 23.20
C SER A 292 -14.98 -15.33 22.15
N ILE A 293 -14.47 -16.51 22.47
CA ILE A 293 -14.56 -17.67 21.56
C ILE A 293 -16.02 -18.13 21.45
N VAL A 294 -16.43 -18.58 20.25
CA VAL A 294 -17.78 -19.14 20.01
C VAL A 294 -18.07 -20.36 20.88
#